data_AF-A0A8J3MKT1-F1
#
_entry.id   AF-A0A8J3MKT1-F1
#
_cell.length_a   1.000
_cell.length_b   1.000
_cell.length_c   1.000
_cell.angle_alpha   90.00
_cell.angle_beta   90.00
_cell.angle_gamma   90.00
#
_symmetry.space_group_name_H-M   'P 1'
#
loop_
_entity.id
_entity.type
_entity.pdbx_description
1 polymer ?
#
loop_
_entity_poly.entity_id
_entity_poly.type
_entity_poly.pdbx_seq_one_letter_code
_entity_poly.pdbx_strand_id
1 'polypeptide(L)' 'MEREWLVSVSLPIEAATPAEAVAEFWRYVVELGPAELPAFVSPAGDELAMTAYVSDGPAPLDPEED' A
#
# COMPACT_ATOMS: atom_id res chain seq x y z
N MET A 1 -10.97 6.15 -23.39
CA MET A 1 -10.13 7.10 -22.65
C MET A 1 -9.55 6.34 -21.48
N GLU A 2 -8.23 6.40 -21.32
CA GLU A 2 -7.54 5.84 -20.16
C GLU A 2 -7.69 6.79 -18.97
N ARG A 3 -7.66 6.25 -17.75
CA ARG A 3 -7.74 7.01 -16.50
C ARG A 3 -6.39 6.89 -15.79
N GLU A 4 -5.91 7.99 -15.21
CA GLU A 4 -4.70 7.99 -14.38
C GLU A 4 -5.05 7.53 -12.96
N TRP A 5 -4.16 6.72 -12.38
CA TRP A 5 -4.32 6.13 -11.06
C TRP A 5 -3.10 6.46 -10.21
N LEU A 6 -3.34 6.82 -8.95
CA LEU A 6 -2.30 6.85 -7.93
C LEU A 6 -2.24 5.47 -7.27
N VAL A 7 -1.04 4.89 -7.23
CA VAL A 7 -0.78 3.59 -6.63
C VAL A 7 0.33 3.74 -5.61
N SER A 8 0.09 3.31 -4.38
CA SER A 8 1.05 3.43 -3.28
C SER A 8 1.03 2.21 -2.36
N VAL A 9 2.15 1.95 -1.70
CA VAL A 9 2.22 1.03 -0.56
C VAL A 9 2.51 1.90 0.66
N SER A 10 1.62 1.86 1.64
CA SER A 10 1.71 2.66 2.86
C SER A 10 1.92 1.75 4.05
N LEU A 11 3.12 1.80 4.65
CA LEU A 11 3.49 0.96 5.79
C LEU A 11 3.77 1.83 7.02
N PRO A 12 3.13 1.54 8.17
CA PRO A 12 3.55 2.14 9.42
C PRO A 12 4.93 1.57 9.79
N ILE A 13 5.93 2.43 9.86
CA ILE A 13 7.32 2.05 10.18
C ILE A 13 7.80 2.85 11.36
N GLU A 14 8.22 2.15 12.41
CA GLU A 14 8.88 2.74 13.57
C GLU A 14 10.40 2.71 13.36
N ALA A 15 11.03 3.88 13.39
CA ALA A 15 12.48 4.04 13.24
C ALA A 15 12.96 5.32 13.93
N ALA A 16 14.25 5.39 14.28
CA ALA A 16 14.79 6.57 14.96
C ALA A 16 15.08 7.72 13.99
N THR A 17 15.31 7.43 12.70
CA THR A 17 15.54 8.44 11.66
C THR A 17 14.75 8.16 10.38
N PRO A 18 14.52 9.18 9.53
CA PRO A 18 13.89 8.97 8.22
C PRO A 18 14.67 8.02 7.30
N ALA A 19 16.01 8.02 7.38
CA ALA A 19 16.84 7.13 6.57
C ALA A 19 16.66 5.66 6.97
N GLU A 20 16.55 5.39 8.27
CA GLU A 20 16.24 4.05 8.80
C GLU A 20 14.84 3.62 8.41
N ALA A 21 13.84 4.51 8.47
CA ALA A 21 12.48 4.19 8.02
C ALA A 21 12.44 3.78 6.54
N VAL A 22 13.21 4.46 5.67
CA VAL A 22 13.31 4.10 4.25
C VAL A 22 14.02 2.76 4.04
N ALA A 23 15.08 2.48 4.81
CA ALA A 23 15.75 1.19 4.74
C ALA A 23 14.80 0.05 5.13
N GLU A 24 14.04 0.25 6.20
CA GLU A 24 13.05 -0.71 6.70
C GLU A 24 11.88 -0.90 5.74
N PHE A 25 11.42 0.17 5.09
CA PHE A 25 10.40 0.09 4.03
C PHE A 25 10.83 -0.85 2.92
N TRP A 26 12.05 -0.67 2.40
CA TRP A 26 12.55 -1.52 1.33
C TRP A 26 12.79 -2.95 1.78
N ARG A 27 13.18 -3.15 3.04
CA ARG A 27 13.27 -4.48 3.65
C ARG A 27 11.90 -5.17 3.61
N TYR A 28 10.84 -4.53 4.09
CA TYR A 28 9.48 -5.09 4.05
C TYR A 28 8.98 -5.35 2.64
N VAL A 29 9.21 -4.42 1.71
CA VAL A 29 8.82 -4.60 0.30
C VAL A 29 9.45 -5.85 -0.30
N VAL A 30 10.73 -6.11 -0.02
CA VAL A 30 11.44 -7.29 -0.54
C VAL A 30 11.00 -8.58 0.15
N GLU A 31 10.79 -8.55 1.46
CA GLU A 31 10.47 -9.75 2.25
C GLU A 31 9.02 -10.22 2.10
N LEU A 32 8.05 -9.30 2.09
CA LEU A 32 6.62 -9.61 2.10
C LEU A 32 6.03 -9.66 0.68
N GLY A 33 6.49 -8.75 -0.20
CA GLY A 33 6.11 -8.74 -1.61
C GLY A 33 4.61 -8.51 -1.87
N PRO A 34 4.16 -8.69 -3.12
CA PRO A 34 2.83 -8.27 -3.58
C PRO A 34 1.67 -9.17 -3.10
N ALA A 35 1.97 -10.34 -2.53
CA ALA A 35 0.94 -11.22 -1.98
C ALA A 35 0.48 -10.76 -0.58
N GLU A 36 1.39 -10.18 0.19
CA GLU A 36 1.14 -9.78 1.58
C GLU A 36 1.01 -8.26 1.75
N LEU A 37 1.62 -7.47 0.86
CA LEU A 37 1.57 -6.01 0.94
C LEU A 37 0.40 -5.43 0.13
N PRO A 38 -0.56 -4.74 0.77
CA PRO A 38 -1.63 -4.07 0.05
C PRO A 38 -1.09 -2.84 -0.69
N ALA A 39 -1.38 -2.78 -1.99
CA ALA A 39 -1.28 -1.57 -2.78
C ALA A 39 -2.60 -0.79 -2.69
N PHE A 40 -2.52 0.45 -2.26
CA PHE A 40 -3.63 1.40 -2.23
C PHE A 40 -3.73 2.09 -3.58
N VAL A 41 -4.91 2.03 -4.18
CA VAL A 41 -5.22 2.57 -5.50
C VAL A 41 -6.34 3.59 -5.39
N SER A 42 -6.15 4.77 -5.99
CA SER A 42 -7.19 5.79 -6.13
C SER A 42 -7.12 6.46 -7.51
N PRO A 43 -8.23 6.93 -8.09
CA PRO A 43 -8.19 7.78 -9.27
C PRO A 43 -7.40 9.05 -9.00
N ALA A 44 -6.58 9.48 -9.96
CA ALA A 44 -5.98 10.82 -9.89
C ALA A 44 -7.10 11.87 -9.90
N GLY A 45 -7.10 12.76 -8.90
CA GLY A 45 -8.15 13.76 -8.67
C GLY A 45 -9.32 13.30 -7.80
N ASP A 46 -9.33 12.05 -7.34
CA ASP A 46 -10.28 11.52 -6.34
C ASP A 46 -9.57 10.56 -5.37
N GLU A 47 -8.61 11.11 -4.61
CA GLU A 47 -7.71 10.34 -3.75
C GLU A 47 -8.42 9.73 -2.53
N LEU A 48 -9.62 10.22 -2.21
CA LEU A 48 -10.46 9.70 -1.12
C LEU A 48 -11.18 8.40 -1.51
N ALA A 49 -11.33 8.10 -2.80
CA ALA A 49 -11.89 6.85 -3.30
C ALA A 49 -10.86 5.70 -3.28
N MET A 50 -10.07 5.61 -2.20
CA MET A 50 -8.95 4.68 -2.04
C MET A 50 -9.45 3.26 -1.79
N THR A 51 -8.87 2.29 -2.50
CA THR A 51 -9.14 0.86 -2.33
C THR A 51 -7.82 0.10 -2.23
N ALA A 52 -7.74 -0.92 -1.38
CA ALA A 52 -6.55 -1.77 -1.27
C ALA A 52 -6.65 -3.03 -2.14
N TYR A 53 -5.51 -3.47 -2.67
CA TYR A 53 -5.36 -4.68 -3.49
C TYR A 53 -4.10 -5.44 -3.08
N VAL A 54 -4.20 -6.77 -3.04
CA VAL A 54 -3.05 -7.69 -3.09
C VAL A 54 -3.05 -8.43 -4.43
N SER A 55 -2.06 -9.29 -4.68
CA SER A 55 -1.97 -10.04 -5.95
C SER A 55 -3.21 -10.87 -6.29
N ASP A 56 -3.98 -11.28 -5.27
CA ASP A 56 -5.15 -12.15 -5.42
C ASP A 56 -6.48 -11.37 -5.56
N GLY A 57 -6.44 -10.03 -5.48
CA GLY A 57 -7.62 -9.18 -5.65
C GLY A 57 -7.75 -8.07 -4.60
N PRO A 58 -8.95 -7.47 -4.45
CA PRO A 58 -9.21 -6.46 -3.43
C PRO A 58 -8.92 -7.01 -2.03
N ALA A 59 -8.18 -6.24 -1.23
CA ALA A 59 -7.92 -6.53 0.18
C ALA A 59 -8.80 -5.60 1.03
N PRO A 60 -9.67 -6.13 1.92
CA PRO A 60 -10.45 -5.30 2.83
C PRO A 60 -9.51 -4.45 3.69
N LEU A 61 -9.87 -3.18 3.88
CA LEU A 61 -9.12 -2.26 4.74
C LEU A 61 -9.38 -2.50 6.23
N ASP A 62 -10.47 -3.20 6.54
CA ASP A 62 -10.85 -3.59 7.90
C ASP A 62 -10.77 -5.12 8.04
N PRO A 63 -9.81 -5.65 8.79
CA PRO A 63 -9.74 -7.08 9.09
C PRO A 63 -10.86 -7.57 10.03
N GLU A 64 -11.65 -6.68 10.64
CA GLU A 64 -12.81 -7.05 11.48
C GLU A 64 -14.14 -7.13 10.70
N GLU A 65 -14.17 -6.78 9.42
CA GLU A 65 -15.33 -7.01 8.55
C GLU A 65 -15.33 -8.45 7.98
N ASP A 66 -15.57 -9.44 8.84
CA ASP A 66 -15.89 -10.85 8.48
C ASP A 66 -17.27 -11.28 9.03
#